data_AF-A0A3M2H2W7-F1
#
_entry.id   AF-A0A3M2H2W7-F1
#
_cell.length_a   1.000
_cell.length_b   1.000
_cell.length_c   1.000
_cell.angle_alpha   90.00
_cell.angle_beta   90.00
_cell.angle_gamma   90.00
#
_symmetry.space_group_name_H-M   'P 1'
#
loop_
_entity.id
_entity.type
_entity.pdbx_description
1 polymer ?
#
loop_
_entity_poly.entity_id
_entity_poly.type
_entity_poly.pdbx_seq_one_letter_code
_entity_poly.pdbx_strand_id
1 'polypeptide(L)' 'MTMERALRLTSGLVLLLVFLIAILPSDIHWFWKAFIVFMSINQIQSSFSGWCPVVSLYRRLGIKECSS' A
#
# COMPACT_ATOMS: atom_id res chain seq x y z
N MET A 1 -12.58 -3.71 12.28
CA MET A 1 -11.85 -4.07 11.03
C MET A 1 -12.88 -4.34 9.96
N THR A 2 -12.91 -3.56 8.87
CA THR A 2 -13.76 -3.84 7.70
C THR A 2 -12.96 -4.66 6.68
N MET A 3 -13.62 -5.35 5.76
CA MET A 3 -12.96 -6.17 4.72
C MET A 3 -11.90 -5.37 3.94
N GLU A 4 -12.22 -4.12 3.61
CA GLU A 4 -11.33 -3.10 3.04
C GLU A 4 -10.01 -2.92 3.82
N ARG A 5 -10.08 -2.82 5.16
CA ARG A 5 -8.89 -2.61 5.99
C ARG A 5 -8.05 -3.87 6.07
N ALA A 6 -8.68 -5.05 6.18
CA ALA A 6 -7.97 -6.32 6.16
C ALA A 6 -7.24 -6.52 4.83
N LEU A 7 -7.90 -6.24 3.71
CA LEU A 7 -7.29 -6.34 2.37
C LEU A 7 -6.08 -5.43 2.22
N ARG A 8 -6.18 -4.16 2.66
CA ARG A 8 -5.05 -3.20 2.65
C ARG A 8 -3.89 -3.65 3.55
N LEU A 9 -4.19 -4.22 4.71
CA LEU A 9 -3.15 -4.74 5.61
C LEU A 9 -2.42 -5.92 4.96
N THR A 10 -3.17 -6.90 4.44
CA THR A 10 -2.61 -8.08 3.79
C THR A 10 -1.77 -7.71 2.57
N SER A 11 -2.27 -6.82 1.70
CA SER A 11 -1.52 -6.39 0.53
C SER A 11 -0.24 -5.64 0.91
N GLY A 12 -0.29 -4.80 1.95
CA GLY A 12 0.88 -4.06 2.44
C GLY A 12 1.95 -4.98 3.03
N LEU A 13 1.55 -5.99 3.80
CA LEU A 13 2.45 -7.00 4.36
C LEU A 13 3.09 -7.87 3.29
N VAL A 14 2.30 -8.33 2.30
CA VAL A 14 2.81 -9.12 1.18
C VAL A 14 3.80 -8.32 0.34
N LEU A 15 3.50 -7.04 0.05
CA LEU A 15 4.42 -6.18 -0.70
C LEU A 15 5.73 -5.94 0.06
N LEU A 16 5.67 -5.74 1.39
CA LEU A 16 6.86 -5.61 2.22
C LEU A 16 7.70 -6.89 2.20
N LEU A 17 7.06 -8.06 2.24
CA LEU A 17 7.75 -9.35 2.17
C LEU A 17 8.41 -9.57 0.81
N VAL A 18 7.71 -9.27 -0.29
CA VAL A 18 8.28 -9.28 -1.64
C VAL A 18 9.45 -8.30 -1.75
N PHE A 19 9.32 -7.12 -1.15
CA PHE A 19 10.41 -6.15 -1.12
C PHE A 19 11.66 -6.73 -0.43
N LEU A 20 11.51 -7.32 0.75
CA LEU A 20 12.63 -7.89 1.51
C LEU A 20 13.31 -9.06 0.79
N ILE A 21 12.54 -9.94 0.14
CA ILE A 21 13.07 -11.15 -0.47
C ILE A 21 13.58 -10.90 -1.90
N ALA A 22 12.81 -10.18 -2.71
CA ALA A 22 13.09 -10.07 -4.15
C ALA A 22 13.74 -8.73 -4.54
N ILE A 23 13.29 -7.61 -3.97
CA ILE A 23 13.70 -6.25 -4.40
C ILE A 23 14.96 -5.77 -3.68
N LEU A 24 15.09 -6.09 -2.39
CA LEU A 24 16.22 -5.69 -1.56
C LEU A 24 17.56 -6.19 -2.16
N PRO A 25 17.72 -7.46 -2.56
CA PRO A 25 18.98 -7.95 -3.13
C PRO A 25 19.19 -7.63 -4.62
N SER A 26 18.18 -7.15 -5.35
CA SER A 26 18.32 -6.89 -6.79
C SER A 26 18.95 -5.54 -7.11
N ASP A 27 19.62 -5.43 -8.26
CA ASP A 27 20.28 -4.21 -8.76
C ASP A 27 19.30 -3.18 -9.33
N ILE A 28 18.33 -2.78 -8.50
CA ILE A 28 17.36 -1.73 -8.81
C ILE A 28 17.84 -0.41 -8.20
N HIS A 29 17.65 0.69 -8.92
CA HIS A 29 17.99 2.03 -8.45
C HIS A 29 17.35 2.31 -7.08
N TRP A 30 18.13 2.89 -6.16
CA TRP A 30 17.75 3.11 -4.75
C TRP A 30 16.38 3.80 -4.60
N PHE A 31 16.08 4.76 -5.47
CA PHE A 31 14.80 5.47 -5.49
C PHE A 31 13.59 4.51 -5.56
N TRP A 32 13.65 3.49 -6.42
CA TRP A 32 12.55 2.54 -6.57
C TRP A 32 12.42 1.63 -5.34
N LYS A 33 13.54 1.27 -4.71
CA LYS A 33 13.52 0.52 -3.45
C LYS A 33 12.83 1.32 -2.34
N ALA A 34 13.22 2.59 -2.18
CA ALA A 34 12.60 3.51 -1.22
C ALA A 34 11.12 3.75 -1.52
N PHE A 35 10.75 3.89 -2.79
CA PHE A 35 9.36 4.07 -3.20
C PHE A 35 8.48 2.86 -2.86
N ILE A 36 8.95 1.64 -3.13
CA ILE A 36 8.22 0.40 -2.82
C ILE A 36 8.04 0.26 -1.31
N VAL A 37 9.10 0.47 -0.51
CA VAL A 37 9.00 0.37 0.95
C VAL A 37 8.07 1.45 1.52
N PHE A 38 8.12 2.67 0.97
CA PHE A 38 7.21 3.74 1.34
C PHE A 38 5.75 3.35 1.05
N MET A 39 5.48 2.79 -0.13
CA MET A 39 4.14 2.34 -0.50
C MET A 39 3.62 1.23 0.40
N SER A 40 4.45 0.22 0.72
CA SER A 40 4.03 -0.86 1.63
C SER A 40 3.72 -0.35 3.03
N ILE A 41 4.56 0.56 3.57
CA ILE A 41 4.34 1.16 4.89
C ILE A 41 3.06 2.02 4.90
N ASN A 42 2.84 2.83 3.86
CA ASN A 42 1.62 3.65 3.76
C ASN A 42 0.35 2.78 3.72
N GLN A 43 0.40 1.63 3.05
CA GLN A 43 -0.75 0.74 2.95
C GLN A 43 -1.05 0.06 4.31
N ILE A 44 -0.01 -0.35 5.04
CA ILE A 44 -0.12 -0.87 6.41
C ILE A 44 -0.69 0.23 7.31
N GLN A 45 -0.13 1.44 7.30
CA GLN A 45 -0.64 2.57 8.09
C GLN A 45 -2.10 2.89 7.75
N SER A 46 -2.47 2.82 6.48
CA SER A 46 -3.84 3.07 6.02
C SER A 46 -4.85 2.06 6.56
N SER A 47 -4.43 0.80 6.74
CA SER A 47 -5.31 -0.23 7.32
C SER A 47 -5.72 0.09 8.76
N PHE A 48 -4.84 0.77 9.52
CA PHE A 48 -5.09 1.17 10.91
C PHE A 48 -5.74 2.56 11.01
N SER A 49 -5.15 3.56 10.35
CA SER A 49 -5.58 4.97 10.41
C SER A 49 -6.77 5.29 9.50
N GLY A 50 -7.06 4.45 8.51
CA GLY A 50 -8.07 4.71 7.48
C GLY A 50 -7.66 5.76 6.43
N TRP A 51 -6.53 6.44 6.62
CA TRP A 51 -6.05 7.46 5.70
C TRP A 51 -5.20 6.81 4.60
N CYS A 52 -5.60 6.96 3.34
CA CYS A 52 -4.81 6.56 2.18
C CYS A 52 -4.77 7.71 1.18
N PRO A 53 -3.59 8.23 0.79
CA PRO A 53 -3.50 9.27 -0.23
C PRO A 53 -4.08 8.84 -1.58
N VAL A 54 -4.03 7.54 -1.89
CA VAL A 54 -4.62 7.00 -3.13
C VAL A 54 -6.14 7.04 -3.06
N VAL A 55 -6.75 6.71 -1.92
CA VAL A 55 -8.21 6.79 -1.74
C VAL A 55 -8.69 8.24 -1.81
N SER A 56 -7.95 9.18 -1.21
CA SER A 56 -8.30 10.60 -1.31
C SER A 56 -8.16 11.13 -2.75
N LEU A 57 -7.17 10.65 -3.50
CA LEU A 57 -7.04 10.92 -4.93
C LEU A 57 -8.22 10.35 -5.73
N TYR A 58 -8.60 9.10 -5.50
CA TYR A 58 -9.74 8.48 -6.17
C TYR A 58 -11.07 9.16 -5.86
N ARG A 59 -11.28 9.58 -4.61
CA ARG A 59 -12.44 10.41 -4.24
C ARG A 59 -12.45 11.75 -4.98
N ARG A 60 -11.29 12.38 -5.19
CA ARG A 60 -11.16 13.61 -6.00
C ARG A 60 -11.44 13.37 -7.48
N LEU A 61 -11.11 12.18 -7.99
CA LEU A 61 -11.42 11.76 -9.35
C LEU A 61 -12.88 11.32 -9.53
N GLY A 62 -13.69 11.33 -8.47
CA GLY A 62 -15.11 10.93 -8.52
C GLY A 62 -15.33 9.42 -8.63
N ILE A 63 -14.29 8.61 -8.38
CA ILE A 63 -14.41 7.14 -8.36
C ILE A 63 -15.20 6.75 -7.11
N LYS A 64 -16.34 6.08 -7.32
CA LYS A 64 -17.17 5.59 -6.22
C LYS A 64 -16.51 4.38 -5.58
N GLU A 65 -16.52 4.35 -4.25
CA GLU A 65 -16.12 3.18 -3.49
C GLU A 65 -17.11 2.05 -3.80
N CYS A 66 -16.62 0.82 -3.98
CA CYS A 66 -17.49 -0.34 -4.10
C CYS A 66 -18.23 -0.51 -2.77
N SER A 67 -19.49 -0.07 -2.73
CA SER A 67 -20.41 -0.31 -1.63
C SER A 67 -20.73 -1.80 -1.62
N SER A 68 -20.23 -2.51 -0.59
CA SER A 68 -20.89 -3.74 -0.12
C SER A 68 -21.98 -3.36 0.85
#